data_AF-A0A2U1DZK6-F1
#
_entry.id   AF-A0A2U1DZK6-F1
#
_cell.length_a   1.000
_cell.length_b   1.000
_cell.length_c   1.000
_cell.angle_alpha   90.00
_cell.angle_beta   90.00
_cell.angle_gamma   90.00
#
_symmetry.space_group_name_H-M   'P 1'
#
loop_
_entity.id
_entity.type
_entity.pdbx_description
1 polymer ?
#
loop_
_entity_poly.entity_id
_entity_poly.type
_entity_poly.pdbx_seq_one_letter_code
_entity_poly.pdbx_strand_id
1 'polypeptide(L)'
;MTDILLSADAEDADSPHYLRALTDMADRRTVVAGAAIYTDNGIKLVEKGARIDSRLYDRLVQHKLREPIDRHLSIENPVDVPSLLALGQTLIEQETLPAMLAEALGSGARLLAPLRSLPLPSAMACKLTVMRDQRPTLFQHSLVMTTVAVFLALKSGLSERDCSTVAAAALLHDLGVLHMDPAWDDPDHKVVGVGRKHLVAHPISAMLMIRDTQAYPRAAEVAVLEHHERMDGSGYPRALLGADITPMGRILLLAEVVAAFYEKYDDMPAQRLSLVLRLNHRKFPSALVAFILPLLQEEVARESALMPLGNDAPRQIELLAEAFAYWDQLKAALPPDTAAKSSAGTAFAFTDSRLMALQKALIEAGSHPRHQGELLAQLQGDAIGMAEVALVGREALWQLQSILNASHRRWPQLSDRATPADAAVADWCDWAMRTL
;
A
#
# COMPACT_ATOMS: atom_id res chain seq x y z
N MET A 1 -19.29 -11.97 -8.96
CA MET A 1 -18.90 -11.15 -10.13
C MET A 1 -17.61 -11.71 -10.64
N THR A 2 -17.59 -12.18 -11.88
CA THR A 2 -16.40 -12.66 -12.59
C THR A 2 -15.35 -11.55 -12.56
N ASP A 3 -14.11 -11.88 -12.17
CA ASP A 3 -13.00 -10.94 -11.99
C ASP A 3 -12.64 -10.25 -13.33
N ILE A 4 -13.30 -9.13 -13.63
CA ILE A 4 -13.03 -8.29 -14.81
C ILE A 4 -11.61 -7.65 -14.73
N LEU A 5 -11.01 -7.60 -13.54
CA LEU A 5 -9.63 -7.14 -13.34
C LEU A 5 -8.57 -8.22 -13.67
N LEU A 6 -8.94 -9.50 -13.72
CA LEU A 6 -8.03 -10.59 -14.12
C LEU A 6 -8.06 -10.87 -15.63
N SER A 7 -8.94 -10.20 -16.39
CA SER A 7 -9.01 -10.32 -17.85
C SER A 7 -8.18 -9.25 -18.59
N ALA A 8 -7.41 -8.44 -17.87
CA ALA A 8 -6.37 -7.63 -18.50
C ALA A 8 -5.30 -8.58 -19.01
N ASP A 9 -4.95 -8.45 -20.30
CA ASP A 9 -3.83 -9.14 -20.94
C ASP A 9 -2.67 -9.26 -19.95
N ALA A 10 -2.16 -10.49 -19.75
CA ALA A 10 -1.05 -10.76 -18.86
C ALA A 10 0.01 -9.67 -19.06
N GLU A 11 0.18 -8.80 -18.06
CA GLU A 11 1.17 -7.73 -18.12
C GLU A 11 2.50 -8.36 -18.50
N ASP A 12 3.15 -7.77 -19.50
CA ASP A 12 4.41 -8.25 -20.00
C ASP A 12 5.40 -8.35 -18.83
N ALA A 13 5.83 -9.58 -18.52
CA ALA A 13 6.78 -9.86 -17.45
C ALA A 13 8.10 -9.11 -17.66
N ASP A 14 8.33 -8.60 -18.87
CA ASP A 14 9.46 -7.76 -19.26
C ASP A 14 8.99 -6.37 -19.69
N SER A 15 8.20 -5.70 -18.83
CA SER A 15 7.74 -4.34 -19.13
C SER A 15 8.92 -3.38 -19.44
N PRO A 16 8.71 -2.34 -20.27
CA PRO A 16 9.76 -1.38 -20.60
C PRO A 16 10.44 -0.78 -19.37
N HIS A 17 9.69 -0.52 -18.30
CA HIS A 17 10.23 0.03 -17.06
C HIS A 17 11.13 -0.97 -16.33
N TYR A 18 10.72 -2.24 -16.24
CA TYR A 18 11.55 -3.27 -15.62
C TYR A 18 12.83 -3.53 -16.43
N LEU A 19 12.71 -3.67 -17.76
CA LEU A 19 13.87 -3.84 -18.64
C LEU A 19 14.84 -2.68 -18.51
N ARG A 20 14.36 -1.43 -18.47
CA ARG A 20 15.20 -0.24 -18.27
C ARG A 20 15.95 -0.33 -16.94
N ALA A 21 15.24 -0.54 -15.84
CA ALA A 21 15.83 -0.62 -14.51
C ALA A 21 16.90 -1.72 -14.42
N LEU A 22 16.62 -2.88 -15.02
CA LEU A 22 17.55 -4.01 -15.06
C LEU A 22 18.80 -3.71 -15.88
N THR A 23 18.67 -3.15 -17.08
CA THR A 23 19.81 -2.82 -17.94
C THR A 23 20.66 -1.69 -17.36
N ASP A 24 20.03 -0.68 -16.75
CA ASP A 24 20.73 0.42 -16.08
C ASP A 24 21.45 -0.08 -14.82
N MET A 25 20.91 -1.09 -14.13
CA MET A 25 21.61 -1.72 -13.00
C MET A 25 22.87 -2.44 -13.49
N ALA A 26 22.79 -3.09 -14.64
CA ALA A 26 23.86 -3.87 -15.22
C ALA A 26 25.07 -3.03 -15.72
N ASP A 27 24.91 -1.71 -15.82
CA ASP A 27 26.03 -0.78 -16.04
C ASP A 27 26.96 -0.69 -14.82
N ARG A 28 26.40 -0.87 -13.61
CA ARG A 28 27.14 -0.72 -12.32
C ARG A 28 27.53 -2.06 -11.70
N ARG A 29 26.93 -3.16 -12.16
CA ARG A 29 27.09 -4.51 -11.61
C ARG A 29 27.26 -5.51 -12.74
N THR A 30 28.08 -6.53 -12.53
CA THR A 30 28.20 -7.59 -13.53
C THR A 30 26.91 -8.42 -13.59
N VAL A 31 26.21 -8.34 -14.72
CA VAL A 31 25.06 -9.17 -15.05
C VAL A 31 25.36 -9.89 -16.36
N VAL A 32 25.18 -11.20 -16.39
CA VAL A 32 25.53 -12.05 -17.53
C VAL A 32 24.37 -12.96 -17.88
N ALA A 33 24.13 -13.17 -19.17
CA ALA A 33 23.17 -14.15 -19.65
C ALA A 33 23.68 -15.58 -19.38
N GLY A 34 23.14 -16.27 -18.39
CA GLY A 34 23.44 -17.67 -18.09
C GLY A 34 22.95 -18.65 -19.18
N ALA A 35 21.96 -18.23 -19.97
CA ALA A 35 21.48 -18.89 -21.18
C ALA A 35 21.24 -17.85 -22.29
N ALA A 36 21.14 -18.30 -23.55
CA ALA A 36 20.78 -17.41 -24.64
C ALA A 36 19.32 -16.93 -24.50
N ILE A 37 19.08 -15.66 -24.78
CA ILE A 37 17.75 -15.01 -24.68
C ILE A 37 17.16 -14.92 -26.08
N TYR A 38 15.90 -15.33 -26.21
CA TYR A 38 15.19 -15.42 -27.49
C TYR A 38 13.88 -14.64 -27.45
N THR A 39 13.45 -14.16 -28.61
CA THR A 39 12.07 -13.71 -28.82
C THR A 39 11.11 -14.90 -28.78
N ASP A 40 9.82 -14.62 -28.58
CA ASP A 40 8.73 -15.60 -28.69
C ASP A 40 8.76 -16.36 -30.04
N ASN A 41 9.10 -15.67 -31.12
CA ASN A 41 9.27 -16.22 -32.47
C ASN A 41 10.64 -16.90 -32.72
N GLY A 42 11.49 -16.99 -31.70
CA GLY A 42 12.74 -17.75 -31.73
C GLY A 42 13.97 -17.05 -32.30
N ILE A 43 13.91 -15.73 -32.47
CA ILE A 43 15.09 -14.93 -32.84
C ILE A 43 15.97 -14.76 -31.61
N LYS A 44 17.27 -15.07 -31.71
CA LYS A 44 18.22 -14.87 -30.61
C LYS A 44 18.56 -13.38 -30.47
N LEU A 45 18.33 -12.83 -29.27
CA LEU A 45 18.67 -11.45 -28.94
C LEU A 45 20.00 -11.36 -28.21
N VAL A 46 20.28 -12.29 -27.30
CA VAL A 46 21.50 -12.26 -26.46
C VAL A 46 22.12 -13.66 -26.43
N GLU A 47 23.44 -13.73 -26.61
CA GLU A 47 24.19 -14.98 -26.52
C GLU A 47 24.43 -15.38 -25.05
N LYS A 48 24.50 -16.68 -24.76
CA LYS A 48 24.99 -17.14 -23.45
C LYS A 48 26.38 -16.58 -23.17
N GLY A 49 26.59 -16.08 -21.96
CA GLY A 49 27.83 -15.47 -21.49
C GLY A 49 27.97 -13.99 -21.86
N ALA A 50 27.03 -13.42 -22.62
CA ALA A 50 27.05 -12.00 -22.93
C ALA A 50 26.74 -11.18 -21.66
N ARG A 51 27.47 -10.07 -21.49
CA ARG A 51 27.17 -9.08 -20.46
C ARG A 51 25.89 -8.33 -20.83
N ILE A 52 25.04 -8.09 -19.84
CA ILE A 52 23.88 -7.20 -19.94
C ILE A 52 24.32 -5.78 -19.58
N ASP A 53 23.83 -4.78 -20.30
CA ASP A 53 24.07 -3.35 -20.06
C ASP A 53 22.94 -2.50 -20.69
N SER A 54 22.93 -1.19 -20.42
CA SER A 54 21.92 -0.24 -20.93
C SER A 54 21.84 -0.16 -22.46
N ARG A 55 22.89 -0.57 -23.18
CA ARG A 55 22.92 -0.52 -24.66
C ARG A 55 22.07 -1.64 -25.28
N LEU A 56 21.77 -2.70 -24.53
CA LEU A 56 20.87 -3.75 -24.97
C LEU A 56 19.39 -3.39 -24.81
N TYR A 57 19.07 -2.32 -24.08
CA TYR A 57 17.68 -1.96 -23.79
C TYR A 57 16.82 -1.85 -25.06
N ASP A 58 17.24 -1.04 -26.04
CA ASP A 58 16.43 -0.77 -27.24
C ASP A 58 16.17 -2.07 -28.02
N ARG A 59 17.14 -2.99 -28.01
CA ARG A 59 16.99 -4.31 -28.63
C ARG A 59 16.02 -5.19 -27.86
N LEU A 60 16.05 -5.17 -26.53
CA LEU A 60 15.19 -6.01 -25.70
C LEU A 60 13.74 -5.53 -25.74
N VAL A 61 13.50 -4.22 -25.58
CA VAL A 61 12.14 -3.65 -25.48
C VAL A 61 11.35 -3.72 -26.79
N GLN A 62 12.02 -3.81 -27.94
CA GLN A 62 11.39 -3.92 -29.26
C GLN A 62 10.81 -5.31 -29.55
N HIS A 63 11.07 -6.30 -28.68
CA HIS A 63 10.72 -7.68 -28.93
C HIS A 63 10.08 -8.33 -27.70
N LYS A 64 8.99 -9.08 -27.93
CA LYS A 64 8.44 -9.95 -26.91
C LYS A 64 9.38 -11.12 -26.65
N LEU A 65 9.83 -11.28 -25.41
CA LEU A 65 10.71 -12.39 -25.03
C LEU A 65 9.93 -13.70 -24.90
N ARG A 66 10.61 -14.82 -25.15
CA ARG A 66 10.01 -16.16 -25.01
C ARG A 66 9.69 -16.49 -23.55
N GLU A 67 10.59 -16.12 -22.66
CA GLU A 67 10.49 -16.27 -21.21
C GLU A 67 11.00 -14.98 -20.56
N PRO A 68 10.54 -14.67 -19.33
CA PRO A 68 11.01 -13.52 -18.58
C PRO A 68 12.54 -13.44 -18.52
N ILE A 69 13.10 -12.26 -18.76
CA ILE A 69 14.56 -12.10 -18.91
C ILE A 69 15.33 -12.60 -17.68
N ASP A 70 14.78 -12.38 -16.49
CA ASP A 70 15.36 -12.69 -15.19
C ASP A 70 15.56 -14.19 -14.91
N ARG A 71 14.89 -15.07 -15.66
CA ARG A 71 15.16 -16.52 -15.66
C ARG A 71 16.49 -16.89 -16.29
N HIS A 72 17.04 -16.01 -17.11
CA HIS A 72 18.25 -16.28 -17.90
C HIS A 72 19.49 -15.57 -17.36
N LEU A 73 19.40 -14.85 -16.24
CA LEU A 73 20.49 -13.99 -15.76
C LEU A 73 21.23 -14.58 -14.56
N SER A 74 22.54 -14.36 -14.57
CA SER A 74 23.40 -14.50 -13.40
C SER A 74 23.88 -13.11 -13.00
N ILE A 75 23.69 -12.77 -11.73
CA ILE A 75 23.99 -11.44 -11.20
C ILE A 75 25.10 -11.57 -10.15
N GLU A 76 26.11 -10.72 -10.24
CA GLU A 76 27.12 -10.55 -9.20
C GLU A 76 26.48 -10.01 -7.91
N ASN A 77 26.80 -10.55 -6.74
CA ASN A 77 26.29 -10.10 -5.42
C ASN A 77 24.76 -9.89 -5.38
N PRO A 78 23.94 -10.90 -5.77
CA PRO A 78 22.50 -10.77 -5.78
C PRO A 78 21.98 -10.64 -4.34
N VAL A 79 20.75 -10.15 -4.19
CA VAL A 79 20.02 -10.31 -2.94
C VAL A 79 19.81 -11.80 -2.68
N ASP A 80 20.20 -12.25 -1.49
CA ASP A 80 20.14 -13.63 -1.03
C ASP A 80 19.71 -13.70 0.45
N VAL A 81 19.42 -14.90 0.96
CA VAL A 81 18.97 -15.04 2.36
C VAL A 81 19.99 -14.49 3.38
N PRO A 82 21.31 -14.77 3.27
CA PRO A 82 22.30 -14.17 4.16
C PRO A 82 22.30 -12.63 4.16
N SER A 83 22.23 -11.99 2.99
CA SER A 83 22.17 -10.52 2.91
C SER A 83 20.86 -9.97 3.47
N LEU A 84 19.72 -10.62 3.25
CA LEU A 84 18.44 -10.25 3.86
C LEU A 84 18.49 -10.33 5.39
N LEU A 85 19.11 -11.37 5.96
CA LEU A 85 19.29 -11.49 7.41
C LEU A 85 20.21 -10.41 7.97
N ALA A 86 21.31 -10.10 7.27
CA ALA A 86 22.21 -9.02 7.67
C ALA A 86 21.52 -7.65 7.64
N LEU A 87 20.79 -7.35 6.57
CA LEU A 87 20.02 -6.11 6.44
C LEU A 87 18.91 -6.02 7.49
N GLY A 88 18.20 -7.12 7.75
CA GLY A 88 17.20 -7.18 8.82
C GLY A 88 17.80 -6.90 10.20
N GLN A 89 19.01 -7.38 10.47
CA GLN A 89 19.73 -7.07 11.70
C GLN A 89 20.12 -5.59 11.77
N THR A 90 20.61 -5.01 10.66
CA THR A 90 20.88 -3.57 10.57
C THR A 90 19.63 -2.73 10.82
N LEU A 91 18.47 -3.11 10.29
CA LEU A 91 17.20 -2.43 10.56
C LEU A 91 16.83 -2.48 12.04
N ILE A 92 17.00 -3.63 12.70
CA ILE A 92 16.75 -3.76 14.15
C ILE A 92 17.68 -2.86 14.98
N GLU A 93 18.88 -2.57 14.48
CA GLU A 93 19.87 -1.73 15.17
C GLU A 93 19.67 -0.24 14.92
N GLN A 94 19.13 0.13 13.75
CA GLN A 94 19.09 1.53 13.28
C GLN A 94 17.70 2.14 13.30
N GLU A 95 16.64 1.33 13.18
CA GLU A 95 15.27 1.81 13.00
C GLU A 95 14.40 1.51 14.22
N THR A 96 13.62 2.50 14.66
CA THR A 96 12.78 2.42 15.88
C THR A 96 11.78 1.27 15.83
N LEU A 97 11.04 1.13 14.72
CA LEU A 97 9.98 0.15 14.59
C LEU A 97 10.52 -1.31 14.64
N PRO A 98 11.47 -1.73 13.79
CA PRO A 98 12.07 -3.07 13.88
C PRO A 98 12.69 -3.37 15.26
N ALA A 99 13.36 -2.39 15.89
CA ALA A 99 13.92 -2.54 17.23
C ALA A 99 12.83 -2.84 18.29
N MET A 100 11.76 -2.06 18.28
CA MET A 100 10.61 -2.22 19.18
C MET A 100 9.94 -3.59 19.00
N LEU A 101 9.76 -4.06 17.76
CA LEU A 101 9.19 -5.38 17.48
C LEU A 101 10.10 -6.53 17.95
N ALA A 102 11.41 -6.37 17.78
CA ALA A 102 12.40 -7.34 18.24
C ALA A 102 12.43 -7.44 19.77
N GLU A 103 12.38 -6.29 20.47
CA GLU A 103 12.28 -6.20 21.93
C GLU A 103 11.01 -6.89 22.43
N ALA A 104 9.86 -6.62 21.81
CA ALA A 104 8.57 -7.23 22.16
C ALA A 104 8.51 -8.75 21.95
N LEU A 105 9.38 -9.32 21.10
CA LEU A 105 9.56 -10.76 20.93
C LEU A 105 10.67 -11.36 21.82
N GLY A 106 11.44 -10.49 22.50
CA GLY A 106 12.60 -10.82 23.32
C GLY A 106 13.89 -11.10 22.55
N SER A 107 13.89 -11.02 21.21
CA SER A 107 15.08 -11.27 20.39
C SER A 107 14.88 -10.90 18.91
N GLY A 108 15.81 -10.13 18.35
CA GLY A 108 15.89 -9.91 16.90
C GLY A 108 16.13 -11.20 16.11
N ALA A 109 16.86 -12.16 16.67
CA ALA A 109 17.08 -13.46 16.03
C ALA A 109 15.79 -14.28 15.86
N ARG A 110 14.79 -14.07 16.74
CA ARG A 110 13.46 -14.68 16.63
C ARG A 110 12.62 -13.97 15.56
N LEU A 111 12.70 -12.64 15.50
CA LEU A 111 12.03 -11.84 14.47
C LEU A 111 12.52 -12.19 13.06
N LEU A 112 13.82 -12.43 12.88
CA LEU A 112 14.41 -12.76 11.58
C LEU A 112 14.41 -14.26 11.26
N ALA A 113 14.05 -15.14 12.21
CA ALA A 113 14.13 -16.58 12.02
C ALA A 113 13.38 -17.10 10.77
N PRO A 114 12.16 -16.62 10.45
CA PRO A 114 11.41 -17.12 9.29
C PRO A 114 12.08 -16.87 7.93
N LEU A 115 12.98 -15.88 7.83
CA LEU A 115 13.75 -15.62 6.61
C LEU A 115 14.76 -16.72 6.28
N ARG A 116 15.23 -17.48 7.28
CA ARG A 116 16.23 -18.56 7.07
C ARG A 116 15.72 -19.68 6.17
N SER A 117 14.41 -19.90 6.16
CA SER A 117 13.73 -20.95 5.39
C SER A 117 12.98 -20.39 4.18
N LEU A 118 13.21 -19.12 3.82
CA LEU A 118 12.54 -18.47 2.70
C LEU A 118 13.05 -19.06 1.37
N PRO A 119 12.16 -19.60 0.51
CA PRO A 119 12.54 -19.98 -0.84
C PRO A 119 12.81 -18.71 -1.66
N LEU A 120 14.01 -18.56 -2.21
CA LEU A 120 14.37 -17.42 -3.06
C LEU A 120 14.95 -17.90 -4.40
N PRO A 121 14.10 -18.23 -5.38
CA PRO A 121 14.53 -18.56 -6.74
C PRO A 121 15.36 -17.43 -7.36
N SER A 122 16.26 -17.76 -8.29
CA SER A 122 17.15 -16.78 -8.94
C SER A 122 16.41 -15.61 -9.60
N ALA A 123 15.23 -15.86 -10.19
CA ALA A 123 14.41 -14.81 -10.78
C ALA A 123 13.90 -13.81 -9.72
N MET A 124 13.47 -14.28 -8.54
CA MET A 124 13.05 -13.39 -7.45
C MET A 124 14.23 -12.66 -6.83
N ALA A 125 15.36 -13.34 -6.65
CA ALA A 125 16.62 -12.71 -6.25
C ALA A 125 17.03 -11.59 -7.23
N CYS A 126 16.88 -11.83 -8.54
CA CYS A 126 17.12 -10.84 -9.59
C CYS A 126 16.21 -9.61 -9.42
N LYS A 127 14.89 -9.81 -9.31
CA LYS A 127 13.94 -8.70 -9.11
C LYS A 127 14.23 -7.91 -7.83
N LEU A 128 14.50 -8.57 -6.71
CA LEU A 128 14.90 -7.91 -5.46
C LEU A 128 16.23 -7.15 -5.61
N THR A 129 17.17 -7.66 -6.41
CA THR A 129 18.44 -6.98 -6.68
C THR A 129 18.24 -5.72 -7.51
N VAL A 130 17.39 -5.78 -8.55
CA VAL A 130 16.97 -4.61 -9.32
C VAL A 130 16.30 -3.58 -8.41
N MET A 131 15.38 -4.03 -7.55
CA MET A 131 14.70 -3.18 -6.58
C MET A 131 15.69 -2.50 -5.63
N ARG A 132 16.62 -3.24 -5.02
CA ARG A 132 17.65 -2.68 -4.13
C ARG A 132 18.48 -1.59 -4.81
N ASP A 133 18.94 -1.85 -6.05
CA ASP A 133 19.92 -0.97 -6.71
C ASP A 133 19.26 0.21 -7.47
N GLN A 134 17.98 0.10 -7.85
CA GLN A 134 17.26 1.13 -8.62
C GLN A 134 16.14 1.83 -7.85
N ARG A 135 15.58 1.17 -6.83
CA ARG A 135 14.46 1.64 -6.00
C ARG A 135 14.76 1.37 -4.51
N PRO A 136 15.85 1.92 -3.95
CA PRO A 136 16.32 1.55 -2.62
C PRO A 136 15.29 1.81 -1.50
N THR A 137 14.46 2.85 -1.63
CA THR A 137 13.36 3.16 -0.70
C THR A 137 12.29 2.07 -0.72
N LEU A 138 11.88 1.61 -1.90
CA LEU A 138 10.93 0.49 -2.07
C LEU A 138 11.49 -0.83 -1.53
N PHE A 139 12.79 -1.06 -1.73
CA PHE A 139 13.46 -2.22 -1.17
C PHE A 139 13.50 -2.19 0.36
N GLN A 140 13.83 -1.03 0.95
CA GLN A 140 13.79 -0.84 2.39
C GLN A 140 12.37 -1.03 2.94
N HIS A 141 11.35 -0.48 2.28
CA HIS A 141 9.95 -0.69 2.62
C HIS A 141 9.60 -2.19 2.73
N SER A 142 9.98 -2.98 1.71
CA SER A 142 9.76 -4.43 1.71
C SER A 142 10.42 -5.14 2.90
N LEU A 143 11.60 -4.68 3.34
CA LEU A 143 12.28 -5.23 4.51
C LEU A 143 11.59 -4.84 5.83
N VAL A 144 11.24 -3.57 6.03
CA VAL A 144 10.52 -3.09 7.22
C VAL A 144 9.17 -3.80 7.32
N MET A 145 8.42 -3.82 6.23
CA MET A 145 7.16 -4.55 6.08
C MET A 145 7.29 -6.02 6.46
N THR A 146 8.37 -6.69 6.02
CA THR A 146 8.65 -8.09 6.40
C THR A 146 8.81 -8.25 7.91
N THR A 147 9.50 -7.33 8.60
CA THR A 147 9.63 -7.41 10.07
C THR A 147 8.28 -7.28 10.78
N VAL A 148 7.42 -6.36 10.34
CA VAL A 148 6.08 -6.19 10.94
C VAL A 148 5.20 -7.41 10.69
N ALA A 149 5.19 -7.92 9.45
CA ALA A 149 4.38 -9.08 9.08
C ALA A 149 4.79 -10.33 9.85
N VAL A 150 6.10 -10.57 10.02
CA VAL A 150 6.61 -11.69 10.82
C VAL A 150 6.27 -11.53 12.29
N PHE A 151 6.42 -10.33 12.86
CA PHE A 151 6.01 -10.07 14.24
C PHE A 151 4.53 -10.42 14.46
N LEU A 152 3.65 -9.94 13.59
CA LEU A 152 2.21 -10.21 13.67
C LEU A 152 1.90 -11.71 13.50
N ALA A 153 2.57 -12.40 12.59
CA ALA A 153 2.41 -13.85 12.39
C ALA A 153 2.81 -14.64 13.64
N LEU A 154 3.97 -14.32 14.23
CA LEU A 154 4.46 -14.96 15.46
C LEU A 154 3.54 -14.71 16.65
N LYS A 155 3.06 -13.47 16.84
CA LYS A 155 2.11 -13.12 17.93
C LYS A 155 0.75 -13.78 17.74
N SER A 156 0.37 -14.03 16.50
CA SER A 156 -0.85 -14.79 16.15
C SER A 156 -0.69 -16.30 16.28
N GLY A 157 0.49 -16.80 16.65
CA GLY A 157 0.74 -18.23 16.88
C GLY A 157 0.82 -19.07 15.60
N LEU A 158 1.16 -18.46 14.46
CA LEU A 158 1.38 -19.19 13.21
C LEU A 158 2.55 -20.19 13.34
N SER A 159 2.48 -21.27 12.55
CA SER A 159 3.57 -22.23 12.46
C SER A 159 4.82 -21.60 11.84
N GLU A 160 6.00 -22.18 12.07
CA GLU A 160 7.25 -21.70 11.45
C GLU A 160 7.15 -21.64 9.92
N ARG A 161 6.53 -22.66 9.31
CA ARG A 161 6.27 -22.72 7.87
C ARG A 161 5.38 -21.57 7.39
N ASP A 162 4.31 -21.28 8.13
CA ASP A 162 3.39 -20.20 7.78
C ASP A 162 4.05 -18.83 7.99
N CYS A 163 4.88 -18.67 9.02
CA CYS A 163 5.69 -17.47 9.22
C CYS A 163 6.68 -17.25 8.07
N SER A 164 7.34 -18.30 7.56
CA SER A 164 8.19 -18.18 6.36
C SER A 164 7.39 -17.83 5.11
N THR A 165 6.15 -18.32 5.01
CA THR A 165 5.23 -17.97 3.90
C THR A 165 4.82 -16.49 3.99
N VAL A 166 4.50 -15.99 5.19
CA VAL A 166 4.21 -14.56 5.44
C VAL A 166 5.44 -13.70 5.15
N ALA A 167 6.63 -14.13 5.57
CA ALA A 167 7.87 -13.40 5.30
C ALA A 167 8.13 -13.27 3.79
N ALA A 168 7.92 -14.35 3.03
CA ALA A 168 8.03 -14.30 1.57
C ALA A 168 6.98 -13.39 0.93
N ALA A 169 5.72 -13.49 1.37
CA ALA A 169 4.65 -12.62 0.86
C ALA A 169 4.96 -11.14 1.15
N ALA A 170 5.37 -10.80 2.36
CA ALA A 170 5.70 -9.44 2.75
C ALA A 170 6.95 -8.89 2.04
N LEU A 171 7.97 -9.72 1.79
CA LEU A 171 9.17 -9.29 1.07
C LEU A 171 8.90 -9.01 -0.41
N LEU A 172 7.91 -9.69 -1.00
CA LEU A 172 7.65 -9.68 -2.45
C LEU A 172 6.40 -8.90 -2.84
N HIS A 173 5.67 -8.32 -1.87
CA HIS A 173 4.34 -7.75 -2.10
C HIS A 173 4.31 -6.67 -3.17
N ASP A 174 5.38 -5.87 -3.25
CA ASP A 174 5.50 -4.70 -4.12
C ASP A 174 6.41 -4.90 -5.34
N LEU A 175 6.79 -6.14 -5.66
CA LEU A 175 7.57 -6.40 -6.88
C LEU A 175 6.88 -5.91 -8.17
N GLY A 176 5.55 -5.80 -8.15
CA GLY A 176 4.78 -5.22 -9.26
C GLY A 176 5.13 -3.76 -9.56
N VAL A 177 5.60 -3.00 -8.56
CA VAL A 177 5.97 -1.58 -8.73
C VAL A 177 7.17 -1.42 -9.66
N LEU A 178 8.05 -2.43 -9.79
CA LEU A 178 9.15 -2.43 -10.75
C LEU A 178 8.70 -2.31 -12.21
N HIS A 179 7.45 -2.65 -12.48
CA HIS A 179 6.86 -2.61 -13.82
C HIS A 179 6.09 -1.33 -14.10
N MET A 180 5.95 -0.44 -13.10
CA MET A 180 5.28 0.85 -13.20
C MET A 180 6.23 1.96 -13.65
N ASP A 181 5.65 3.04 -14.18
CA ASP A 181 6.40 4.24 -14.56
C ASP A 181 7.15 4.83 -13.34
N PRO A 182 8.47 5.08 -13.43
CA PRO A 182 9.20 5.79 -12.38
C PRO A 182 8.61 7.12 -11.92
N ALA A 183 7.82 7.81 -12.75
CA ALA A 183 7.13 9.03 -12.36
C ALA A 183 6.17 8.84 -11.16
N TRP A 184 5.76 7.60 -10.84
CA TRP A 184 4.96 7.31 -9.65
C TRP A 184 5.71 7.51 -8.32
N ASP A 185 7.04 7.50 -8.34
CA ASP A 185 7.87 7.77 -7.15
C ASP A 185 8.07 9.26 -6.90
N ASP A 186 7.68 10.13 -7.84
CA ASP A 186 7.79 11.58 -7.69
C ASP A 186 6.69 12.09 -6.75
N PRO A 187 7.04 12.62 -5.56
CA PRO A 187 6.07 13.13 -4.60
C PRO A 187 5.25 14.32 -5.13
N ASP A 188 5.75 15.04 -6.15
CA ASP A 188 5.04 16.13 -6.81
C ASP A 188 4.08 15.62 -7.91
N HIS A 189 4.23 14.36 -8.34
CA HIS A 189 3.37 13.72 -9.33
C HIS A 189 2.09 13.14 -8.70
N LYS A 190 1.17 14.03 -8.29
CA LYS A 190 -0.13 13.64 -7.75
C LYS A 190 -1.05 13.06 -8.82
N VAL A 191 -1.06 11.73 -8.97
CA VAL A 191 -2.05 11.05 -9.82
C VAL A 191 -3.34 10.80 -9.05
N VAL A 192 -4.39 11.52 -9.43
CA VAL A 192 -5.77 11.40 -8.92
C VAL A 192 -6.69 10.73 -9.95
N GLY A 193 -7.82 10.17 -9.48
CA GLY A 193 -8.86 9.65 -10.36
C GLY A 193 -8.44 8.45 -11.22
N VAL A 194 -8.81 8.46 -12.50
CA VAL A 194 -8.68 7.33 -13.44
C VAL A 194 -7.22 6.96 -13.73
N GLY A 195 -6.27 7.89 -13.55
CA GLY A 195 -4.83 7.63 -13.73
C GLY A 195 -4.25 6.63 -12.71
N ARG A 196 -4.93 6.40 -11.58
CA ARG A 196 -4.50 5.48 -10.50
C ARG A 196 -4.62 3.99 -10.84
N LYS A 197 -5.05 3.64 -12.05
CA LYS A 197 -5.19 2.24 -12.49
C LYS A 197 -3.91 1.43 -12.29
N HIS A 198 -2.73 2.02 -12.57
CA HIS A 198 -1.44 1.35 -12.40
C HIS A 198 -1.12 1.02 -10.94
N LEU A 199 -1.45 1.92 -10.00
CA LEU A 199 -1.28 1.64 -8.58
C LEU A 199 -2.15 0.46 -8.11
N VAL A 200 -3.33 0.27 -8.69
CA VAL A 200 -4.21 -0.87 -8.36
C VAL A 200 -3.71 -2.17 -9.00
N ALA A 201 -2.87 -2.09 -10.03
CA ALA A 201 -2.36 -3.25 -10.75
C ALA A 201 -1.18 -3.93 -10.03
N HIS A 202 -0.31 -3.21 -9.33
CA HIS A 202 0.91 -3.81 -8.75
C HIS A 202 0.68 -5.03 -7.83
N PRO A 203 -0.38 -5.12 -6.99
CA PRO A 203 -0.62 -6.33 -6.20
C PRO A 203 -0.95 -7.53 -7.10
N ILE A 204 -1.57 -7.28 -8.25
CA ILE A 204 -1.89 -8.29 -9.26
C ILE A 204 -0.60 -8.74 -9.95
N SER A 205 0.24 -7.80 -10.40
CA SER A 205 1.51 -8.10 -11.06
C SER A 205 2.45 -8.89 -10.14
N ALA A 206 2.60 -8.46 -8.88
CA ALA A 206 3.40 -9.16 -7.88
C ALA A 206 2.87 -10.58 -7.61
N MET A 207 1.54 -10.72 -7.44
CA MET A 207 0.90 -12.03 -7.27
C MET A 207 1.15 -12.96 -8.47
N LEU A 208 1.08 -12.45 -9.71
CA LEU A 208 1.34 -13.23 -10.92
C LEU A 208 2.80 -13.70 -10.99
N MET A 209 3.76 -12.84 -10.65
CA MET A 209 5.18 -13.21 -10.58
C MET A 209 5.44 -14.31 -9.57
N ILE A 210 4.87 -14.18 -8.36
CA ILE A 210 5.01 -15.19 -7.30
C ILE A 210 4.41 -16.52 -7.76
N ARG A 211 3.21 -16.51 -8.36
CA ARG A 211 2.54 -17.69 -8.88
C ARG A 211 3.38 -18.41 -9.94
N ASP A 212 3.94 -17.65 -10.88
CA ASP A 212 4.71 -18.18 -12.01
C ASP A 212 5.98 -18.91 -11.57
N THR A 213 6.59 -18.52 -10.44
CA THR A 213 7.77 -19.24 -9.91
C THR A 213 7.48 -20.65 -9.41
N GLN A 214 6.22 -20.94 -9.03
CA GLN A 214 5.80 -22.18 -8.36
C GLN A 214 6.60 -22.52 -7.08
N ALA A 215 7.40 -21.58 -6.55
CA ALA A 215 8.25 -21.78 -5.39
C ALA A 215 7.53 -21.51 -4.05
N TYR A 216 6.40 -20.82 -4.11
CA TYR A 216 5.64 -20.38 -2.94
C TYR A 216 4.28 -21.08 -2.87
N PRO A 217 3.75 -21.34 -1.66
CA PRO A 217 2.37 -21.79 -1.50
C PRO A 217 1.39 -20.75 -2.05
N ARG A 218 0.23 -21.21 -2.54
CA ARG A 218 -0.89 -20.34 -2.98
C ARG A 218 -1.32 -19.30 -1.93
N ALA A 219 -1.08 -19.57 -0.64
CA ALA A 219 -1.36 -18.61 0.42
C ALA A 219 -0.51 -17.33 0.31
N ALA A 220 0.75 -17.41 -0.14
CA ALA A 220 1.62 -16.26 -0.29
C ALA A 220 1.13 -15.32 -1.40
N GLU A 221 0.82 -15.87 -2.59
CA GLU A 221 0.36 -15.06 -3.72
C GLU A 221 -1.03 -14.43 -3.44
N VAL A 222 -1.90 -15.12 -2.70
CA VAL A 222 -3.18 -14.54 -2.26
C VAL A 222 -2.97 -13.43 -1.23
N ALA A 223 -2.06 -13.61 -0.27
CA ALA A 223 -1.74 -12.57 0.70
C ALA A 223 -1.17 -11.32 0.02
N VAL A 224 -0.29 -11.50 -0.98
CA VAL A 224 0.22 -10.39 -1.81
C VAL A 224 -0.90 -9.73 -2.59
N LEU A 225 -1.89 -10.44 -3.13
CA LEU A 225 -3.02 -9.79 -3.77
C LEU A 225 -3.87 -8.97 -2.78
N GLU A 226 -3.85 -9.30 -1.49
CA GLU A 226 -4.74 -8.75 -0.47
C GLU A 226 -4.12 -7.66 0.40
N HIS A 227 -2.84 -7.32 0.23
CA HIS A 227 -2.13 -6.40 1.14
C HIS A 227 -2.67 -4.97 1.15
N HIS A 228 -3.42 -4.56 0.12
CA HIS A 228 -4.15 -3.29 0.09
C HIS A 228 -5.66 -3.42 0.30
N GLU A 229 -6.16 -4.60 0.63
CA GLU A 229 -7.54 -4.79 1.07
C GLU A 229 -7.77 -4.13 2.43
N ARG A 230 -9.03 -3.82 2.73
CA ARG A 230 -9.45 -3.23 4.01
C ARG A 230 -10.64 -3.99 4.53
N MET A 231 -10.71 -4.21 5.84
CA MET A 231 -11.77 -5.04 6.46
C MET A 231 -13.19 -4.53 6.18
N ASP A 232 -13.35 -3.25 5.85
CA ASP A 232 -14.62 -2.63 5.50
C ASP A 232 -14.93 -2.66 4.00
N GLY A 233 -14.09 -3.31 3.19
CA GLY A 233 -14.24 -3.40 1.75
C GLY A 233 -13.85 -2.14 0.98
N SER A 234 -13.23 -1.12 1.61
CA SER A 234 -12.75 0.08 0.90
C SER A 234 -11.46 -0.14 0.09
N GLY A 235 -10.71 -1.21 0.41
CA GLY A 235 -9.44 -1.58 -0.20
C GLY A 235 -9.50 -2.03 -1.66
N TYR A 236 -8.39 -2.56 -2.17
CA TYR A 236 -8.19 -2.99 -3.55
C TYR A 236 -7.19 -4.16 -3.62
N PRO A 237 -7.13 -4.91 -4.75
CA PRO A 237 -7.87 -4.73 -6.01
C PRO A 237 -9.30 -5.28 -6.01
N ARG A 238 -9.66 -6.23 -5.13
CA ARG A 238 -10.94 -6.95 -5.14
C ARG A 238 -11.99 -6.34 -4.23
N ALA A 239 -11.62 -5.42 -3.33
CA ALA A 239 -12.53 -4.75 -2.40
C ALA A 239 -13.28 -5.73 -1.47
N LEU A 240 -12.52 -6.67 -0.91
CA LEU A 240 -13.02 -7.76 -0.06
C LEU A 240 -13.53 -7.25 1.29
N LEU A 241 -14.59 -7.87 1.82
CA LEU A 241 -15.13 -7.55 3.14
C LEU A 241 -14.56 -8.50 4.19
N GLY A 242 -14.02 -7.95 5.27
CA GLY A 242 -13.64 -8.63 6.51
C GLY A 242 -13.28 -10.12 6.40
N ALA A 243 -14.29 -10.98 6.56
CA ALA A 243 -14.17 -12.43 6.55
C ALA A 243 -13.56 -13.01 5.26
N ASP A 244 -13.78 -12.34 4.12
CA ASP A 244 -13.32 -12.76 2.79
C ASP A 244 -11.81 -12.52 2.58
N ILE A 245 -11.20 -11.64 3.39
CA ILE A 245 -9.75 -11.45 3.41
C ILE A 245 -9.11 -12.59 4.19
N THR A 246 -8.11 -13.25 3.61
CA THR A 246 -7.42 -14.38 4.25
C THR A 246 -6.67 -13.94 5.51
N PRO A 247 -6.38 -14.86 6.46
CA PRO A 247 -5.58 -14.53 7.64
C PRO A 247 -4.23 -13.90 7.32
N MET A 248 -3.53 -14.39 6.29
CA MET A 248 -2.25 -13.81 5.85
C MET A 248 -2.44 -12.45 5.15
N GLY A 249 -3.49 -12.28 4.34
CA GLY A 249 -3.86 -10.97 3.79
C GLY A 249 -4.16 -9.93 4.86
N ARG A 250 -4.81 -10.33 5.97
CA ARG A 250 -5.04 -9.46 7.14
C ARG A 250 -3.76 -9.09 7.86
N ILE A 251 -2.77 -9.98 7.91
CA ILE A 251 -1.45 -9.66 8.45
C ILE A 251 -0.77 -8.63 7.55
N LEU A 252 -0.72 -8.88 6.24
CA LEU A 252 -0.05 -7.99 5.30
C LEU A 252 -0.72 -6.60 5.27
N LEU A 253 -2.05 -6.50 5.23
CA LEU A 253 -2.72 -5.20 5.17
C LEU A 253 -2.50 -4.31 6.40
N LEU A 254 -2.27 -4.91 7.57
CA LEU A 254 -1.94 -4.16 8.78
C LEU A 254 -0.46 -3.80 8.77
N ALA A 255 0.40 -4.77 8.45
CA ALA A 255 1.84 -4.57 8.40
C ALA A 255 2.23 -3.46 7.40
N GLU A 256 1.55 -3.40 6.26
CA GLU A 256 1.66 -2.35 5.25
C GLU A 256 1.49 -0.95 5.85
N VAL A 257 0.39 -0.75 6.60
CA VAL A 257 0.10 0.56 7.20
C VAL A 257 1.05 0.89 8.33
N VAL A 258 1.47 -0.10 9.11
CA VAL A 258 2.44 0.13 10.19
C VAL A 258 3.78 0.57 9.61
N ALA A 259 4.31 -0.15 8.61
CA ALA A 259 5.58 0.19 7.96
C ALA A 259 5.52 1.57 7.28
N ALA A 260 4.51 1.80 6.43
CA ALA A 260 4.35 3.05 5.71
C ALA A 260 4.23 4.28 6.64
N PHE A 261 3.66 4.13 7.84
CA PHE A 261 3.57 5.24 8.80
C PHE A 261 4.92 5.65 9.38
N TYR A 262 5.78 4.68 9.72
CA TYR A 262 7.12 4.97 10.24
C TYR A 262 8.08 5.47 9.15
N GLU A 263 7.83 5.14 7.89
CA GLU A 263 8.64 5.64 6.76
C GLU A 263 8.20 7.02 6.28
N LYS A 264 6.91 7.33 6.38
CA LYS A 264 6.34 8.59 5.89
C LYS A 264 6.47 9.74 6.88
N TYR A 265 6.41 9.44 8.17
CA TYR A 265 6.34 10.46 9.22
C TYR A 265 7.56 10.37 10.12
N ASP A 266 8.47 11.33 9.97
CA ASP A 266 9.59 11.52 10.90
C ASP A 266 9.12 12.08 12.25
N ASP A 267 7.94 12.70 12.29
CA ASP A 267 7.39 13.37 13.47
C ASP A 267 6.28 12.56 14.14
N MET A 268 6.63 11.93 15.27
CA MET A 268 5.70 11.17 16.13
C MET A 268 4.92 10.07 15.37
N PRO A 269 5.59 9.20 14.58
CA PRO A 269 4.92 8.16 13.79
C PRO A 269 4.02 7.25 14.64
N ALA A 270 4.47 6.88 15.85
CA ALA A 270 3.71 6.05 16.78
C ALA A 270 2.38 6.69 17.21
N GLN A 271 2.39 8.00 17.52
CA GLN A 271 1.18 8.74 17.90
C GLN A 271 0.21 8.82 16.73
N ARG A 272 0.71 9.14 15.53
CA ARG A 272 -0.07 9.23 14.29
C ARG A 272 -0.73 7.90 13.96
N LEU A 273 0.04 6.82 13.97
CA LEU A 273 -0.45 5.47 13.71
C LEU A 273 -1.47 5.02 14.77
N SER A 274 -1.20 5.28 16.05
CA SER A 274 -2.12 4.95 17.15
C SER A 274 -3.48 5.63 17.00
N LEU A 275 -3.50 6.89 16.58
CA LEU A 275 -4.74 7.61 16.29
C LEU A 275 -5.46 7.01 15.08
N VAL A 276 -4.74 6.75 14.00
CA VAL A 276 -5.31 6.20 12.76
C VAL A 276 -5.93 4.83 12.99
N LEU A 277 -5.26 3.94 13.72
CA LEU A 277 -5.79 2.60 14.05
C LEU A 277 -7.06 2.68 14.91
N ARG A 278 -7.15 3.66 15.82
CA ARG A 278 -8.34 3.87 16.68
C ARG A 278 -9.52 4.45 15.89
N LEU A 279 -9.29 5.51 15.10
CA LEU A 279 -10.34 6.14 14.30
C LEU A 279 -10.86 5.23 13.18
N ASN A 280 -10.00 4.35 12.66
CA ASN A 280 -10.32 3.45 11.56
C ASN A 280 -10.46 1.99 12.01
N HIS A 281 -10.96 1.73 13.22
CA HIS A 281 -11.05 0.37 13.79
C HIS A 281 -11.82 -0.64 12.91
N ARG A 282 -12.67 -0.17 11.96
CA ARG A 282 -13.39 -1.01 10.99
C ARG A 282 -12.57 -1.39 9.76
N LYS A 283 -11.51 -0.66 9.44
CA LYS A 283 -10.63 -0.93 8.28
C LYS A 283 -9.56 -1.97 8.59
N PHE A 284 -9.24 -2.13 9.88
CA PHE A 284 -8.12 -2.95 10.35
C PHE A 284 -8.59 -4.14 11.21
N PRO A 285 -7.90 -5.28 11.14
CA PRO A 285 -8.21 -6.45 11.95
C PRO A 285 -7.89 -6.20 13.43
N SER A 286 -8.94 -6.03 14.25
CA SER A 286 -8.82 -5.65 15.67
C SER A 286 -7.92 -6.58 16.49
N ALA A 287 -7.96 -7.89 16.22
CA ALA A 287 -7.11 -8.87 16.90
C ALA A 287 -5.61 -8.64 16.63
N LEU A 288 -5.23 -8.21 15.43
CA LEU A 288 -3.84 -7.92 15.08
C LEU A 288 -3.44 -6.52 15.58
N VAL A 289 -4.36 -5.55 15.50
CA VAL A 289 -4.15 -4.20 16.05
C VAL A 289 -3.86 -4.25 17.55
N ALA A 290 -4.46 -5.18 18.29
CA ALA A 290 -4.21 -5.39 19.71
C ALA A 290 -2.75 -5.81 20.03
N PHE A 291 -1.99 -6.33 19.06
CA PHE A 291 -0.56 -6.63 19.25
C PHE A 291 0.34 -5.41 19.05
N ILE A 292 -0.13 -4.39 18.32
CA ILE A 292 0.65 -3.21 17.94
C ILE A 292 0.37 -2.03 18.88
N LEU A 293 -0.91 -1.78 19.20
CA LEU A 293 -1.30 -0.61 20.01
C LEU A 293 -0.53 -0.46 21.33
N PRO A 294 -0.29 -1.52 22.13
CA PRO A 294 0.48 -1.38 23.37
C PRO A 294 1.91 -0.88 23.11
N LEU A 295 2.56 -1.34 22.03
CA LEU A 295 3.91 -0.93 21.66
C LEU A 295 3.96 0.55 21.29
N LEU A 296 2.99 1.01 20.50
CA LEU A 296 2.87 2.43 20.13
C LEU A 296 2.63 3.31 21.36
N GLN A 297 1.85 2.84 22.34
CA GLN A 297 1.58 3.59 23.57
C GLN A 297 2.83 3.74 24.44
N GLU A 298 3.64 2.69 24.54
CA GLU A 298 4.90 2.74 25.25
C GLU A 298 5.90 3.72 24.61
N GLU A 299 6.00 3.72 23.28
CA GLU A 299 6.85 4.67 22.54
C GLU A 299 6.39 6.12 22.75
N VAL A 300 5.10 6.40 22.59
CA VAL A 300 4.51 7.73 22.83
C VAL A 300 4.75 8.21 24.27
N ALA A 301 4.71 7.31 25.25
CA ALA A 301 5.01 7.64 26.64
C ALA A 301 6.50 8.00 26.85
N ARG A 302 7.43 7.38 26.11
CA ARG A 302 8.87 7.69 26.14
C ARG A 302 9.19 9.04 25.48
N GLU A 303 8.45 9.40 24.43
CA GLU A 303 8.71 10.60 23.62
C GLU A 303 8.11 11.91 24.17
N SER A 304 7.48 11.92 25.35
CA SER A 304 6.74 13.08 25.88
C SER A 304 7.59 14.35 26.12
N ALA A 305 7.79 15.10 25.03
CA ALA A 305 7.94 16.54 24.94
C ALA A 305 7.17 16.97 23.68
N LEU A 306 5.85 17.12 23.82
CA LEU A 306 4.93 17.47 22.74
C LEU A 306 5.34 18.80 22.09
N MET A 307 5.88 18.75 20.86
CA MET A 307 5.96 19.94 20.01
C MET A 307 4.63 20.14 19.29
N PRO A 308 4.14 21.39 19.12
CA PRO A 308 2.91 21.63 18.40
C PRO A 308 3.07 21.24 16.93
N LEU A 309 2.36 20.20 16.52
CA LEU A 309 2.14 19.89 15.10
C LEU A 309 1.43 21.09 14.48
N GLY A 310 1.95 21.56 13.34
CA GLY A 310 1.61 22.85 12.71
C GLY A 310 0.12 23.25 12.68
N ASN A 311 -0.07 24.58 12.64
CA ASN A 311 -1.30 25.35 12.87
C ASN A 311 -2.38 25.24 11.76
N ASP A 312 -2.45 24.12 11.03
CA ASP A 312 -3.34 23.94 9.88
C ASP A 312 -4.74 23.42 10.25
N ALA A 313 -5.00 23.14 11.54
CA ALA A 313 -6.29 22.65 12.02
C ALA A 313 -7.47 23.50 11.51
N PRO A 314 -7.44 24.85 11.56
CA PRO A 314 -8.58 25.67 11.10
C PRO A 314 -8.91 25.42 9.62
N ARG A 315 -7.91 25.35 8.74
CA ARG A 315 -8.13 25.12 7.31
C ARG A 315 -8.68 23.71 7.04
N GLN A 316 -8.17 22.71 7.74
CA GLN A 316 -8.64 21.33 7.58
C GLN A 316 -10.08 21.17 8.04
N ILE A 317 -10.42 21.83 9.15
CA ILE A 317 -11.77 21.90 9.71
C ILE A 317 -12.74 22.51 8.69
N GLU A 318 -12.40 23.64 8.09
CA GLU A 318 -13.19 24.30 7.04
C GLU A 318 -13.43 23.37 5.84
N LEU A 319 -12.36 22.77 5.31
CA LEU A 319 -12.44 21.84 4.17
C LEU A 319 -13.37 20.65 4.45
N LEU A 320 -13.31 20.08 5.66
CA LEU A 320 -14.20 19.00 6.06
C LEU A 320 -15.66 19.45 6.12
N ALA A 321 -15.93 20.64 6.67
CA ALA A 321 -17.29 21.18 6.74
C ALA A 321 -17.86 21.45 5.33
N GLU A 322 -17.06 22.05 4.44
CA GLU A 322 -17.43 22.26 3.04
C GLU A 322 -17.76 20.93 2.35
N ALA A 323 -16.96 19.89 2.56
CA ALA A 323 -17.17 18.57 1.94
C ALA A 323 -18.51 17.94 2.32
N PHE A 324 -18.86 17.96 3.62
CA PHE A 324 -20.12 17.40 4.10
C PHE A 324 -21.32 18.27 3.72
N ALA A 325 -21.19 19.60 3.82
CA ALA A 325 -22.26 20.52 3.44
C ALA A 325 -22.59 20.40 1.94
N TYR A 326 -21.58 20.27 1.09
CA TYR A 326 -21.77 20.10 -0.35
C TYR A 326 -22.45 18.76 -0.66
N TRP A 327 -22.05 17.67 0.00
CA TRP A 327 -22.75 16.38 -0.15
C TRP A 327 -24.22 16.45 0.28
N ASP A 328 -24.52 17.09 1.41
CA ASP A 328 -25.90 17.26 1.88
C ASP A 328 -26.74 18.12 0.93
N GLN A 329 -26.16 19.18 0.35
CA GLN A 329 -26.81 20.00 -0.68
C GLN A 329 -27.16 19.16 -1.92
N LEU A 330 -26.21 18.36 -2.41
CA LEU A 330 -26.43 17.49 -3.57
C LEU A 330 -27.53 16.45 -3.29
N LYS A 331 -27.54 15.86 -2.09
CA LYS A 331 -28.60 14.94 -1.67
C LYS A 331 -29.97 15.59 -1.59
N ALA A 332 -30.06 16.80 -1.05
CA ALA A 332 -31.33 17.52 -0.93
C ALA A 332 -31.94 17.87 -2.29
N ALA A 333 -31.12 17.97 -3.35
CA ALA A 333 -31.58 18.21 -4.72
C ALA A 333 -32.09 16.95 -5.44
N LEU A 334 -31.88 15.75 -4.88
CA LEU A 334 -32.34 14.49 -5.47
C LEU A 334 -33.83 14.24 -5.22
N PRO A 335 -34.51 13.48 -6.10
CA PRO A 335 -35.85 12.99 -5.81
C PRO A 335 -35.92 12.26 -4.47
N PRO A 336 -37.00 12.42 -3.67
CA PRO A 336 -37.06 11.93 -2.28
C PRO A 336 -36.88 10.41 -2.13
N ASP A 337 -37.21 9.63 -3.16
CA ASP A 337 -37.06 8.17 -3.13
C ASP A 337 -35.66 7.68 -3.54
N THR A 338 -34.74 8.57 -3.93
CA THR A 338 -33.46 8.17 -4.56
C THR A 338 -32.60 7.31 -3.63
N ALA A 339 -32.55 7.65 -2.34
CA ALA A 339 -31.83 6.85 -1.35
C ALA A 339 -32.48 5.47 -1.15
N ALA A 340 -33.81 5.40 -1.10
CA ALA A 340 -34.55 4.14 -0.92
C ALA A 340 -34.48 3.22 -2.16
N LYS A 341 -34.35 3.81 -3.36
CA LYS A 341 -34.24 3.10 -4.64
C LYS A 341 -32.80 2.71 -4.99
N SER A 342 -31.80 3.28 -4.29
CA SER A 342 -30.39 2.95 -4.50
C SER A 342 -30.05 1.60 -3.89
N SER A 343 -29.58 0.65 -4.71
CA SER A 343 -29.09 -0.63 -4.23
C SER A 343 -27.72 -0.48 -3.56
N ALA A 344 -27.35 -1.39 -2.65
CA ALA A 344 -26.09 -1.35 -1.90
C ALA A 344 -24.81 -1.35 -2.77
N GLY A 345 -24.93 -1.60 -4.08
CA GLY A 345 -23.83 -1.60 -5.04
C GLY A 345 -23.72 -0.36 -5.94
N THR A 346 -24.54 0.68 -5.73
CA THR A 346 -24.45 1.92 -6.52
C THR A 346 -23.38 2.86 -5.99
N ALA A 347 -22.89 3.75 -6.84
CA ALA A 347 -21.95 4.80 -6.46
C ALA A 347 -22.53 5.69 -5.36
N PHE A 348 -23.82 6.04 -5.45
CA PHE A 348 -24.52 6.85 -4.45
C PHE A 348 -24.53 6.17 -3.07
N ALA A 349 -24.97 4.91 -3.00
CA ALA A 349 -25.02 4.19 -1.73
C ALA A 349 -23.63 4.02 -1.09
N PHE A 350 -22.60 3.80 -1.92
CA PHE A 350 -21.21 3.77 -1.46
C PHE A 350 -20.77 5.11 -0.91
N THR A 351 -20.85 6.19 -1.70
CA THR A 351 -20.37 7.52 -1.27
C THR A 351 -21.11 8.02 -0.04
N ASP A 352 -22.45 7.87 0.00
CA ASP A 352 -23.25 8.28 1.15
C ASP A 352 -22.87 7.52 2.42
N SER A 353 -22.83 6.18 2.35
CA SER A 353 -22.49 5.36 3.53
C SER A 353 -21.08 5.65 4.05
N ARG A 354 -20.12 5.96 3.17
CA ARG A 354 -18.75 6.31 3.56
C ARG A 354 -18.64 7.68 4.19
N LEU A 355 -19.31 8.68 3.64
CA LEU A 355 -19.35 10.02 4.22
C LEU A 355 -20.07 10.02 5.57
N MET A 356 -21.18 9.28 5.70
CA MET A 356 -21.86 9.10 6.99
C MET A 356 -20.97 8.40 8.02
N ALA A 357 -20.24 7.36 7.61
CA ALA A 357 -19.31 6.65 8.50
C ALA A 357 -18.17 7.56 8.97
N LEU A 358 -17.59 8.37 8.08
CA LEU A 358 -16.55 9.34 8.42
C LEU A 358 -17.08 10.42 9.36
N GLN A 359 -18.26 10.97 9.07
CA GLN A 359 -18.90 11.95 9.96
C GLN A 359 -19.14 11.38 11.36
N LYS A 360 -19.61 10.13 11.46
CA LYS A 360 -19.79 9.46 12.74
C LYS A 360 -18.46 9.28 13.50
N ALA A 361 -17.41 8.85 12.81
CA ALA A 361 -16.09 8.68 13.42
C ALA A 361 -15.51 10.01 13.94
N LEU A 362 -15.72 11.10 13.19
CA LEU A 362 -15.34 12.46 13.61
C LEU A 362 -16.10 12.91 14.86
N ILE A 363 -17.40 12.62 14.95
CA ILE A 363 -18.22 12.92 16.14
C ILE A 363 -17.73 12.11 17.35
N GLU A 364 -17.47 10.82 17.18
CA GLU A 364 -16.92 9.95 18.24
C GLU A 364 -15.53 10.42 18.72
N ALA A 365 -14.77 11.07 17.83
CA ALA A 365 -13.47 11.69 18.15
C ALA A 365 -13.59 13.12 18.74
N GLY A 366 -14.81 13.64 18.98
CA GLY A 366 -15.02 14.99 19.51
C GLY A 366 -14.83 16.12 18.49
N SER A 367 -14.67 15.81 17.20
CA SER A 367 -14.45 16.78 16.11
C SER A 367 -15.69 16.89 15.22
N HIS A 368 -16.77 17.49 15.73
CA HIS A 368 -18.04 17.54 14.99
C HIS A 368 -17.99 18.55 13.81
N PRO A 369 -18.20 18.16 12.54
CA PRO A 369 -18.05 19.04 11.38
C PRO A 369 -18.95 20.28 11.35
N ARG A 370 -20.08 20.26 12.07
CA ARG A 370 -21.03 21.38 12.19
C ARG A 370 -20.97 22.20 13.48
N HIS A 371 -20.09 21.86 14.44
CA HIS A 371 -19.94 22.59 15.73
C HIS A 371 -18.48 23.09 15.92
N GLN A 372 -17.80 23.36 14.81
CA GLN A 372 -16.34 23.56 14.78
C GLN A 372 -15.89 24.91 15.33
N GLY A 373 -16.71 25.96 15.21
CA GLY A 373 -16.41 27.28 15.79
C GLY A 373 -16.35 27.25 17.32
N GLU A 374 -17.14 26.37 17.96
CA GLU A 374 -17.10 26.16 19.41
C GLU A 374 -15.86 25.37 19.82
N LEU A 375 -15.46 24.36 19.04
CA LEU A 375 -14.26 23.56 19.29
C LEU A 375 -12.97 24.41 19.20
N LEU A 376 -12.85 25.24 18.16
CA LEU A 376 -11.70 26.15 18.00
C LEU A 376 -11.63 27.19 19.12
N ALA A 377 -12.78 27.69 19.59
CA ALA A 377 -12.84 28.61 20.71
C ALA A 377 -12.47 27.94 22.05
N GLN A 378 -12.89 26.69 22.27
CA GLN A 378 -12.58 25.92 23.48
C GLN A 378 -11.10 25.53 23.60
N LEU A 379 -10.43 25.34 22.47
CA LEU A 379 -9.02 24.93 22.40
C LEU A 379 -8.06 26.14 22.27
N GLN A 380 -8.56 27.37 22.40
CA GLN A 380 -7.70 28.56 22.43
C GLN A 380 -6.71 28.49 23.60
N GLY A 381 -5.41 28.48 23.29
CA GLY A 381 -4.33 28.38 24.28
C GLY A 381 -3.94 26.94 24.64
N ASP A 382 -4.65 25.92 24.13
CA ASP A 382 -4.29 24.51 24.26
C ASP A 382 -3.58 24.02 23.00
N ALA A 383 -2.25 24.16 22.99
CA ALA A 383 -1.42 23.74 21.87
C ALA A 383 -1.47 22.22 21.61
N ILE A 384 -1.74 21.42 22.66
CA ILE A 384 -1.79 19.96 22.57
C ILE A 384 -3.12 19.55 21.93
N GLY A 385 -4.24 20.05 22.43
CA GLY A 385 -5.56 19.80 21.85
C GLY A 385 -5.65 20.27 20.40
N MET A 386 -5.02 21.39 20.04
CA MET A 386 -4.93 21.83 18.64
C MET A 386 -4.13 20.88 17.74
N ALA A 387 -3.03 20.31 18.24
CA ALA A 387 -2.24 19.33 17.51
C ALA A 387 -3.01 18.01 17.28
N GLU A 388 -3.79 17.56 18.26
CA GLU A 388 -4.65 16.38 18.14
C GLU A 388 -5.76 16.60 17.11
N VAL A 389 -6.43 17.75 17.14
CA VAL A 389 -7.45 18.10 16.15
C VAL A 389 -6.87 18.20 14.75
N ALA A 390 -5.67 18.77 14.58
CA ALA A 390 -4.98 18.79 13.30
C ALA A 390 -4.68 17.37 12.78
N LEU A 391 -4.37 16.43 13.67
CA LEU A 391 -4.10 15.05 13.28
C LEU A 391 -5.38 14.32 12.84
N VAL A 392 -6.48 14.49 13.58
CA VAL A 392 -7.81 14.02 13.18
C VAL A 392 -8.24 14.61 11.85
N GLY A 393 -8.02 15.92 11.66
CA GLY A 393 -8.34 16.64 10.43
C GLY A 393 -7.61 16.10 9.21
N ARG A 394 -6.27 15.95 9.29
CA ARG A 394 -5.46 15.34 8.22
C ARG A 394 -5.94 13.94 7.84
N GLU A 395 -6.21 13.10 8.83
CA GLU A 395 -6.71 11.75 8.59
C GLU A 395 -8.08 11.77 7.91
N ALA A 396 -8.99 12.64 8.35
CA ALA A 396 -10.31 12.75 7.73
C ALA A 396 -10.25 13.26 6.28
N LEU A 397 -9.40 14.24 5.98
CA LEU A 397 -9.17 14.69 4.60
C LEU A 397 -8.59 13.57 3.73
N TRP A 398 -7.64 12.79 4.26
CA TRP A 398 -7.13 11.61 3.58
C TRP A 398 -8.23 10.58 3.30
N GLN A 399 -9.18 10.39 4.22
CA GLN A 399 -10.33 9.52 3.99
C GLN A 399 -11.29 10.05 2.92
N LEU A 400 -11.53 11.37 2.86
CA LEU A 400 -12.29 11.97 1.77
C LEU A 400 -11.63 11.69 0.41
N GLN A 401 -10.31 11.86 0.32
CA GLN A 401 -9.55 11.51 -0.89
C GLN A 401 -9.66 10.01 -1.22
N SER A 402 -9.68 9.15 -0.20
CA SER A 402 -9.88 7.71 -0.38
C SER A 402 -11.26 7.38 -0.95
N ILE A 403 -12.32 8.06 -0.49
CA ILE A 403 -13.69 7.93 -1.02
C ILE A 403 -13.75 8.38 -2.48
N LEU A 404 -13.13 9.52 -2.81
CA LEU A 404 -13.01 10.03 -4.18
C LEU A 404 -12.33 9.00 -5.10
N ASN A 405 -11.16 8.50 -4.69
CA ASN A 405 -10.40 7.53 -5.47
C ASN A 405 -11.16 6.20 -5.65
N ALA A 406 -11.82 5.71 -4.60
CA ALA A 406 -12.61 4.49 -4.67
C ALA A 406 -13.84 4.64 -5.58
N SER A 407 -14.47 5.81 -5.59
CA SER A 407 -15.62 6.11 -6.44
C SER A 407 -15.23 6.07 -7.93
N HIS A 408 -14.17 6.77 -8.32
CA HIS A 408 -13.65 6.73 -9.69
C HIS A 408 -13.20 5.34 -10.14
N ARG A 409 -12.59 4.56 -9.23
CA ARG A 409 -12.13 3.21 -9.53
C ARG A 409 -13.29 2.26 -9.80
N ARG A 410 -14.33 2.29 -8.97
CA ARG A 410 -15.45 1.35 -9.02
C ARG A 410 -16.47 1.70 -10.10
N TRP A 411 -16.68 2.99 -10.33
CA TRP A 411 -17.64 3.50 -11.32
C TRP A 411 -16.95 4.50 -12.25
N PRO A 412 -16.07 4.04 -13.16
CA PRO A 412 -15.37 4.93 -14.09
C PRO A 412 -16.31 5.70 -15.04
N GLN A 413 -17.56 5.24 -15.18
CA GLN A 413 -18.64 5.83 -15.99
C GLN A 413 -19.38 6.96 -15.26
N LEU A 414 -18.99 7.32 -14.02
CA LEU A 414 -19.59 8.44 -13.29
C LEU A 414 -19.52 9.77 -14.08
N SER A 415 -18.52 9.93 -14.95
CA SER A 415 -18.39 11.08 -15.86
C SER A 415 -19.58 11.27 -16.78
N ASP A 416 -20.28 10.19 -17.11
CA ASP A 416 -21.39 10.21 -18.07
C ASP A 416 -22.68 10.76 -17.43
N ARG A 417 -22.71 10.87 -16.09
CA ARG A 417 -23.81 11.44 -15.31
C ARG A 417 -25.17 10.85 -15.70
N ALA A 418 -25.19 9.54 -15.90
CA ALA A 418 -26.30 8.79 -16.50
C ALA A 418 -27.62 8.89 -15.70
N THR A 419 -27.54 9.09 -14.39
CA THR A 419 -28.69 9.31 -13.51
C THR A 419 -28.46 10.54 -12.63
N PRO A 420 -29.52 11.16 -12.05
CA PRO A 420 -29.36 12.24 -11.09
C PRO A 420 -28.47 11.85 -9.89
N ALA A 421 -28.55 10.59 -9.44
CA ALA A 421 -27.72 10.08 -8.35
C ALA A 421 -26.24 9.98 -8.75
N ASP A 422 -25.96 9.51 -9.97
CA ASP A 422 -24.59 9.46 -10.51
C ASP A 422 -24.04 10.88 -10.72
N ALA A 423 -24.89 11.82 -11.18
CA ALA A 423 -24.52 13.22 -11.32
C ALA A 423 -24.14 13.85 -9.97
N ALA A 424 -24.89 13.58 -8.90
CA ALA A 424 -24.56 14.05 -7.56
C ALA A 424 -23.21 13.50 -7.07
N VAL A 425 -22.94 12.20 -7.28
CA VAL A 425 -21.63 11.61 -6.91
C VAL A 425 -20.50 12.23 -7.75
N ALA A 426 -20.69 12.38 -9.06
CA ALA A 426 -19.71 12.99 -9.95
C ALA A 426 -19.41 14.44 -9.56
N ASP A 427 -20.43 15.25 -9.25
CA ASP A 427 -20.27 16.62 -8.79
C ASP A 427 -19.47 16.72 -7.49
N TRP A 428 -19.79 15.86 -6.51
CA TRP A 428 -19.03 15.78 -5.27
C TRP A 428 -17.57 15.40 -5.52
N CYS A 429 -17.33 14.43 -6.41
CA CYS A 429 -15.98 14.02 -6.78
C CYS A 429 -15.19 15.14 -7.49
N ASP A 430 -15.82 15.86 -8.43
CA ASP A 430 -15.22 16.99 -9.16
C ASP A 430 -14.89 18.16 -8.23
N TRP A 431 -15.74 18.42 -7.23
CA TRP A 431 -15.42 19.37 -6.15
C TRP A 431 -14.22 18.91 -5.34
N ALA A 432 -14.27 17.68 -4.81
CA ALA A 432 -13.21 17.14 -3.96
C ALA A 432 -11.85 17.17 -4.67
N MET A 433 -11.80 16.83 -5.96
CA MET A 433 -10.57 16.84 -6.76
C MET A 433 -9.97 18.24 -6.95
N ARG A 434 -10.78 19.31 -6.90
CA ARG A 434 -10.31 20.69 -7.04
C ARG A 434 -9.89 21.31 -5.72
N THR A 435 -10.38 20.78 -4.60
CA THR A 435 -10.35 21.46 -3.31
C THR A 435 -9.52 20.74 -2.24
N LEU A 436 -9.41 19.41 -2.33
CA LEU A 436 -8.56 18.56 -1.47
C LEU A 436 -7.20 18.32 -2.12
#